data_AF-A0A4R0N695-F1
#
_entry.id   AF-A0A4R0N695-F1
#
_cell.length_a   1.000
_cell.length_b   1.000
_cell.length_c   1.000
_cell.angle_alpha   90.00
_cell.angle_beta   90.00
_cell.angle_gamma   90.00
#
_symmetry.space_group_name_H-M   'P 1'
#
loop_
_entity.id
_entity.type
_entity.pdbx_description
1 polymer ?
#
loop_
_entity_poly.entity_id
_entity_poly.type
_entity_poly.pdbx_seq_one_letter_code
_entity_poly.pdbx_strand_id
1 'polypeptide(L)'
;MKKIFLFFSAILCFLSGYGQTLQTTATVTSGNEVILTASGESSSGYISSIQIMLPQSVITPVGTNVSTSSPNYAGDPYPVGSASKFKFTITGYFNSPATPITAKLTIKCTILNQNGNPSRNEDQIVTVTVNPVVQTSFPNQPRSRTFYKNDCGPGFESDPYTYSVPAGQYTASTQAAANALADAEITANGQNAANANRTCKQVYYNTITSASYTKNTCGSGYIASTEVYTVLANTYKAFSQAEADLKATNDLNANGQNFANTHGTCTEDRRRYRVNLRPTSPCTSSDEISGFVWIRRDLDLNNIYSQGAIIAYTSATGSTTAAEGSYKILYEITDNGEQGVRIFNVNSSGYINNYTLCSN
;
A
#
# COMPACT_ATOMS: atom_id res chain seq x y z
N MET A 1 34.38 -17.69 69.38
CA MET A 1 34.74 -18.23 68.06
C MET A 1 34.40 -17.19 67.00
N LYS A 2 35.38 -16.91 66.14
CA LYS A 2 35.36 -16.29 64.80
C LYS A 2 34.39 -15.12 64.47
N LYS A 3 35.06 -13.99 64.24
CA LYS A 3 34.71 -12.77 63.51
C LYS A 3 34.13 -13.03 62.10
N ILE A 4 33.30 -12.11 61.61
CA ILE A 4 33.42 -11.54 60.25
C ILE A 4 32.95 -10.07 60.29
N PHE A 5 33.84 -9.20 59.83
CA PHE A 5 33.73 -7.76 59.57
C PHE A 5 33.60 -7.59 58.06
N LEU A 6 32.91 -6.55 57.57
CA LEU A 6 33.29 -5.71 56.41
C LEU A 6 32.17 -4.68 56.17
N PHE A 7 32.30 -3.48 56.74
CA PHE A 7 32.97 -2.28 56.21
C PHE A 7 32.06 -1.45 55.27
N PHE A 8 31.39 -0.48 55.89
CA PHE A 8 31.02 0.78 55.26
C PHE A 8 32.29 1.42 54.70
N SER A 9 32.38 1.55 53.38
CA SER A 9 33.46 2.31 52.72
C SER A 9 33.20 3.81 52.85
N ALA A 10 33.39 4.33 54.05
CA ALA A 10 33.71 5.73 54.27
C ALA A 10 35.23 5.88 54.05
N ILE A 11 35.64 6.23 52.83
CA ILE A 11 37.00 6.72 52.59
C ILE A 11 36.99 8.21 52.95
N LEU A 12 37.40 8.48 54.19
CA LEU A 12 37.95 9.76 54.59
C LEU A 12 39.29 9.95 53.87
N CYS A 13 39.39 10.99 53.05
CA CYS A 13 40.66 11.71 52.84
C CYS A 13 40.50 13.10 53.47
N PHE A 14 41.04 13.28 54.67
CA PHE A 14 41.29 14.59 55.26
C PHE A 14 42.68 15.07 54.83
N LEU A 15 42.74 16.16 54.05
CA LEU A 15 43.72 17.27 54.14
C LEU A 15 43.65 18.18 52.88
N SER A 16 42.70 19.11 52.87
CA SER A 16 42.79 20.51 52.41
C SER A 16 41.39 21.15 52.52
N GLY A 17 41.33 22.48 52.68
CA GLY A 17 40.22 23.22 53.31
C GLY A 17 38.78 22.98 52.82
N TYR A 18 37.82 23.24 53.71
CA TYR A 18 36.36 23.33 53.50
C TYR A 18 35.93 23.42 52.01
N GLY A 19 35.62 22.28 51.39
CA GLY A 19 35.12 22.20 50.01
C GLY A 19 33.61 22.36 49.95
N GLN A 20 33.10 23.25 49.09
CA GLN A 20 31.67 23.34 48.82
C GLN A 20 31.24 22.15 47.96
N THR A 21 30.14 21.47 48.32
CA THR A 21 29.63 20.33 47.53
C THR A 21 28.21 20.59 47.01
N LEU A 22 27.87 20.02 45.86
CA LEU A 22 26.52 20.09 45.28
C LEU A 22 25.76 18.79 45.50
N GLN A 23 24.55 18.91 46.04
CA GLN A 23 23.64 17.78 46.26
C GLN A 23 22.34 17.94 45.49
N THR A 24 21.66 16.84 45.16
CA THR A 24 20.37 16.85 44.46
C THR A 24 19.45 15.74 44.95
N THR A 25 18.13 15.89 44.75
CA THR A 25 17.15 14.81 44.92
C THR A 25 17.14 13.93 43.67
N ALA A 26 17.69 12.73 43.79
CA ALA A 26 18.26 11.93 42.71
C ALA A 26 17.27 11.21 41.75
N THR A 27 16.02 11.65 41.61
CA THR A 27 15.08 11.06 40.64
C THR A 27 14.06 12.08 40.13
N VAL A 28 13.99 12.27 38.82
CA VAL A 28 13.05 13.17 38.14
C VAL A 28 12.40 12.50 36.94
N THR A 29 11.24 13.01 36.50
CA THR A 29 10.66 12.60 35.21
C THR A 29 11.32 13.40 34.09
N SER A 30 11.55 12.78 32.93
CA SER A 30 12.11 13.45 31.75
C SER A 30 11.36 14.73 31.40
N GLY A 31 12.09 15.82 31.26
CA GLY A 31 11.59 17.18 31.01
C GLY A 31 11.40 18.02 32.26
N ASN A 32 11.44 17.44 33.46
CA ASN A 32 11.25 18.19 34.72
C ASN A 32 12.53 18.91 35.17
N GLU A 33 12.35 19.88 36.06
CA GLU A 33 13.44 20.60 36.71
C GLU A 33 14.20 19.70 37.71
N VAL A 34 15.53 19.85 37.71
CA VAL A 34 16.46 19.34 38.72
C VAL A 34 16.94 20.53 39.53
N ILE A 35 16.91 20.41 40.86
CA ILE A 35 17.46 21.42 41.77
C ILE A 35 18.74 20.87 42.40
N LEU A 36 19.83 21.61 42.25
CA LEU A 36 21.09 21.40 42.96
C LEU A 36 21.15 22.37 44.13
N THR A 37 21.46 21.86 45.32
CA THR A 37 21.65 22.65 46.54
C THR A 37 23.11 22.58 46.93
N ALA A 38 23.75 23.75 47.05
CA ALA A 38 25.10 23.86 47.56
C ALA A 38 25.13 23.53 49.07
N SER A 39 26.24 23.00 49.53
CA SER A 39 26.48 22.69 50.94
C SER A 39 27.92 22.99 51.30
N GLY A 40 28.18 23.26 52.58
CA GLY A 40 29.50 23.72 53.04
C GLY A 40 29.79 25.19 52.69
N GLU A 41 28.79 25.95 52.26
CA GLU A 41 28.91 27.39 52.10
C GLU A 41 29.00 28.09 53.46
N SER A 42 29.80 29.14 53.53
CA SER A 42 30.02 29.90 54.76
C SER A 42 30.31 31.35 54.44
N SER A 43 30.48 32.18 55.47
CA SER A 43 30.97 33.55 55.30
C SER A 43 32.30 33.62 54.55
N SER A 44 33.09 32.54 54.47
CA SER A 44 34.37 32.51 53.76
C SER A 44 34.25 32.22 52.25
N GLY A 45 33.11 31.72 51.77
CA GLY A 45 32.89 31.51 50.34
C GLY A 45 31.66 30.67 49.99
N TYR A 46 31.17 30.89 48.77
CA TYR A 46 29.92 30.31 48.25
C TYR A 46 30.00 30.06 46.74
N ILE A 47 29.11 29.20 46.23
CA ILE A 47 29.02 28.89 44.80
C ILE A 47 28.20 29.99 44.13
N SER A 48 28.79 30.72 43.18
CA SER A 48 28.14 31.85 42.49
C SER A 48 27.62 31.50 41.10
N SER A 49 28.12 30.43 40.50
CA SER A 49 27.60 29.92 39.25
C SER A 49 28.02 28.48 39.07
N ILE A 50 27.26 27.78 38.23
CA ILE A 50 27.56 26.41 37.84
C ILE A 50 27.50 26.31 36.32
N GLN A 51 28.29 25.41 35.76
CA GLN A 51 28.23 25.04 34.35
C GLN A 51 28.20 23.51 34.26
N ILE A 52 27.25 22.98 33.51
CA ILE A 52 27.19 21.55 33.19
C ILE A 52 28.21 21.31 32.08
N MET A 53 29.24 20.50 32.36
CA MET A 53 30.29 20.17 31.40
C MET A 53 29.80 19.05 30.48
N LEU A 54 29.98 19.23 29.18
CA LEU A 54 29.70 18.22 28.15
C LEU A 54 31.02 17.72 27.54
N PRO A 55 31.12 16.43 27.15
CA PRO A 55 30.07 15.40 27.23
C PRO A 55 29.92 14.80 28.63
N GLN A 56 28.73 14.26 28.93
CA GLN A 56 28.45 13.58 30.19
C GLN A 56 29.26 12.28 30.28
N SER A 57 29.94 12.08 31.40
CA SER A 57 31.01 11.08 31.51
C SER A 57 30.49 9.65 31.66
N VAL A 58 29.26 9.45 32.18
CA VAL A 58 28.61 8.13 32.23
C VAL A 58 27.09 8.26 32.12
N ILE A 59 26.51 7.69 31.06
CA ILE A 59 25.06 7.50 30.90
C ILE A 59 24.79 6.00 30.90
N THR A 60 23.83 5.56 31.72
CA THR A 60 23.39 4.16 31.79
C THR A 60 21.88 4.10 31.59
N PRO A 61 21.34 3.20 30.74
CA PRO A 61 22.04 2.19 29.94
C PRO A 61 22.78 2.76 28.71
N VAL A 62 23.79 2.03 28.22
CA VAL A 62 24.57 2.42 27.04
C VAL A 62 23.66 2.55 25.81
N GLY A 63 23.90 3.57 24.98
CA GLY A 63 23.08 3.88 23.80
C GLY A 63 21.90 4.82 24.06
N THR A 64 21.67 5.22 25.32
CA THR A 64 20.75 6.31 25.67
C THR A 64 21.49 7.63 25.78
N ASN A 65 20.75 8.74 25.76
CA ASN A 65 21.29 10.09 25.92
C ASN A 65 20.37 10.92 26.82
N VAL A 66 20.88 12.04 27.33
CA VAL A 66 20.05 13.09 27.94
C VAL A 66 20.50 14.46 27.44
N SER A 67 19.60 15.43 27.44
CA SER A 67 19.91 16.84 27.21
C SER A 67 19.56 17.68 28.43
N THR A 68 20.28 18.78 28.64
CA THR A 68 20.07 19.69 29.78
C THR A 68 19.92 21.13 29.30
N SER A 69 19.07 21.91 29.96
CA SER A 69 19.09 23.37 29.77
C SER A 69 20.32 24.00 30.44
N SER A 70 20.63 25.25 30.08
CA SER A 70 21.59 26.05 30.84
C SER A 70 21.11 26.20 32.29
N PRO A 71 21.98 25.98 33.29
CA PRO A 71 21.62 26.14 34.68
C PRO A 71 21.47 27.62 35.05
N ASN A 72 20.53 27.90 35.95
CA ASN A 72 20.27 29.23 36.51
C ASN A 72 20.00 29.12 38.01
N TYR A 73 19.94 30.25 38.72
CA TYR A 73 19.54 30.26 40.13
C TYR A 73 18.10 29.75 40.33
N ALA A 74 17.91 29.01 41.40
CA ALA A 74 16.60 28.55 41.87
C ALA A 74 16.17 29.39 43.08
N GLY A 75 15.77 30.64 42.81
CA GLY A 75 15.50 31.66 43.81
C GLY A 75 16.55 32.77 43.77
N ASP A 76 16.74 33.47 44.89
CA ASP A 76 17.69 34.58 44.97
C ASP A 76 19.15 34.07 45.01
N PRO A 77 20.08 34.80 44.35
CA PRO A 77 21.50 34.45 44.36
C PRO A 77 22.09 34.67 45.75
N TYR A 78 22.61 33.59 46.35
CA TYR A 78 23.26 33.56 47.66
C TYR A 78 22.53 34.39 48.74
N PRO A 79 21.38 33.92 49.26
CA PRO A 79 20.79 34.52 50.44
C PRO A 79 21.74 34.26 51.61
N VAL A 80 22.41 35.31 52.11
CA VAL A 80 23.40 35.20 53.20
C VAL A 80 22.79 34.42 54.37
N GLY A 81 23.38 33.27 54.71
CA GLY A 81 22.86 32.34 55.73
C GLY A 81 21.98 31.20 55.20
N SER A 82 21.82 31.04 53.89
CA SER A 82 21.12 29.94 53.22
C SER A 82 21.94 29.39 52.05
N ALA A 83 21.73 28.11 51.74
CA ALA A 83 22.41 27.45 50.64
C ALA A 83 22.00 28.01 49.26
N SER A 84 22.98 28.30 48.41
CA SER A 84 22.78 28.59 47.00
C SER A 84 22.10 27.41 46.31
N LYS A 85 21.07 27.70 45.52
CA LYS A 85 20.34 26.69 44.74
C LYS A 85 20.39 27.02 43.27
N PHE A 86 20.58 25.99 42.46
CA PHE A 86 20.61 26.08 41.01
C PHE A 86 19.60 25.12 40.41
N LYS A 87 18.97 25.52 39.31
CA LYS A 87 18.02 24.69 38.57
C LYS A 87 18.35 24.60 37.10
N PHE A 88 18.01 23.46 36.52
CA PHE A 88 18.04 23.20 35.08
C PHE A 88 16.99 22.12 34.75
N THR A 89 16.53 22.04 33.52
CA THR A 89 15.71 20.90 33.06
C THR A 89 16.58 19.81 32.47
N ILE A 90 16.18 18.55 32.63
CA ILE A 90 16.85 17.39 32.03
C ILE A 90 15.84 16.55 31.25
N THR A 91 16.16 16.23 30.00
CA THR A 91 15.32 15.42 29.10
C THR A 91 16.05 14.14 28.74
N GLY A 92 15.43 12.98 28.97
CA GLY A 92 15.98 11.67 28.62
C GLY A 92 15.52 11.19 27.24
N TYR A 93 16.43 10.55 26.50
CA TYR A 93 16.16 9.87 25.24
C TYR A 93 16.30 8.37 25.46
N PHE A 94 15.16 7.70 25.54
CA PHE A 94 15.03 6.31 25.99
C PHE A 94 15.09 5.32 24.82
N ASN A 95 15.71 4.16 25.06
CA ASN A 95 15.56 3.00 24.18
C ASN A 95 14.17 2.37 24.37
N SER A 96 13.74 1.52 23.43
CA SER A 96 12.52 0.72 23.58
C SER A 96 12.88 -0.71 24.03
N PRO A 97 12.33 -1.24 25.15
CA PRO A 97 11.39 -0.60 26.08
C PRO A 97 12.06 0.47 26.97
N ALA A 98 11.31 1.52 27.32
CA ALA A 98 11.83 2.64 28.08
C ALA A 98 12.16 2.26 29.53
N THR A 99 13.45 2.30 29.88
CA THR A 99 13.96 2.12 31.25
C THR A 99 14.53 3.44 31.77
N PRO A 100 14.49 3.72 33.09
CA PRO A 100 15.13 4.92 33.66
C PRO A 100 16.59 5.06 33.24
N ILE A 101 17.02 6.30 32.98
CA ILE A 101 18.40 6.65 32.63
C ILE A 101 19.10 7.20 33.87
N THR A 102 20.27 6.69 34.21
CA THR A 102 21.16 7.29 35.20
C THR A 102 22.24 8.11 34.50
N ALA A 103 22.21 9.43 34.69
CA ALA A 103 23.18 10.36 34.12
C ALA A 103 24.14 10.87 35.21
N LYS A 104 25.44 10.66 35.04
CA LYS A 104 26.49 11.29 35.84
C LYS A 104 26.96 12.58 35.15
N LEU A 105 26.60 13.71 35.75
CA LEU A 105 26.88 15.05 35.24
C LEU A 105 28.12 15.61 35.95
N THR A 106 29.12 16.03 35.18
CA THR A 106 30.23 16.83 35.71
C THR A 106 29.80 18.30 35.73
N ILE A 107 29.80 18.91 36.90
CA ILE A 107 29.38 20.28 37.14
C ILE A 107 30.61 21.09 37.55
N LYS A 108 30.99 22.07 36.75
CA LYS A 108 32.02 23.03 37.11
C LYS A 108 31.39 24.13 37.95
N CYS A 109 31.85 24.28 39.19
CA CYS A 109 31.39 25.31 40.13
C CYS A 109 32.39 26.46 40.17
N THR A 110 31.90 27.70 40.07
CA THR A 110 32.69 28.89 40.38
C THR A 110 32.40 29.33 41.81
N ILE A 111 33.47 29.44 42.60
CA ILE A 111 33.38 29.79 44.02
C ILE A 111 33.93 31.20 44.21
N LEU A 112 33.11 32.08 44.78
CA LEU A 112 33.52 33.42 45.19
C LEU A 112 33.85 33.42 46.69
N ASN A 113 34.79 34.30 47.07
CA ASN A 113 35.02 34.60 48.46
C ASN A 113 33.97 35.60 48.99
N GLN A 114 34.09 35.94 50.28
CA GLN A 114 33.19 36.86 50.98
C GLN A 114 33.04 38.25 50.36
N ASN A 115 34.01 38.68 49.55
CA ASN A 115 34.02 39.97 48.88
C ASN A 115 33.47 39.91 47.44
N GLY A 116 32.95 38.76 47.01
CA GLY A 116 32.48 38.53 45.64
C GLY A 116 33.61 38.31 44.62
N ASN A 117 34.87 38.14 45.07
CA ASN A 117 35.99 37.91 44.17
C ASN A 117 36.14 36.40 43.88
N PRO A 118 36.48 36.02 42.63
CA PRO A 118 36.77 34.62 42.28
C PRO A 118 37.87 34.05 43.16
N SER A 119 37.55 32.95 43.86
CA SER A 119 38.51 32.24 44.71
C SER A 119 39.10 31.03 43.98
N ARG A 120 38.23 30.12 43.52
CA ARG A 120 38.63 28.91 42.80
C ARG A 120 37.47 28.35 41.98
N ASN A 121 37.78 27.40 41.11
CA ASN A 121 36.78 26.53 40.49
C ASN A 121 36.92 25.12 41.05
N GLU A 122 35.80 24.42 41.16
CA GLU A 122 35.75 23.05 41.68
C GLU A 122 34.78 22.22 40.85
N ASP A 123 35.21 21.04 40.39
CA ASP A 123 34.36 20.13 39.63
C ASP A 123 33.65 19.17 40.59
N GLN A 124 32.32 19.09 40.47
CA GLN A 124 31.46 18.21 41.25
C GLN A 124 30.81 17.19 40.32
N ILE A 125 30.61 15.96 40.80
CA ILE A 125 29.88 14.93 40.05
C ILE A 125 28.52 14.73 40.70
N VAL A 126 27.47 14.99 39.93
CA VAL A 126 26.07 14.79 40.37
C VAL A 126 25.46 13.65 39.57
N THR A 127 24.74 12.76 40.25
CA THR A 127 24.01 11.66 39.60
C THR A 127 22.51 11.97 39.61
N VAL A 128 21.87 11.92 38.44
CA VAL A 128 20.43 12.13 38.26
C VAL A 128 19.82 10.88 37.61
N THR A 129 18.76 10.34 38.21
CA THR A 129 17.94 9.31 37.57
C THR A 129 16.76 9.97 36.85
N VAL A 130 16.65 9.75 35.54
CA VAL A 130 15.61 10.32 34.69
C VAL A 130 14.64 9.20 34.31
N ASN A 131 13.42 9.26 34.86
CA ASN A 131 12.34 8.35 34.52
C ASN A 131 11.67 8.76 33.20
N PRO A 132 11.27 7.80 32.35
CA PRO A 132 10.47 8.11 31.17
C PRO A 132 9.13 8.72 31.56
N VAL A 133 8.59 9.57 30.67
CA VAL A 133 7.20 10.03 30.80
C VAL A 133 6.30 8.82 30.54
N VAL A 134 5.63 8.33 31.58
CA VAL A 134 4.62 7.28 31.42
C VAL A 134 3.31 7.96 31.03
N GLN A 135 2.90 7.82 29.77
CA GLN A 135 1.56 8.23 29.37
C GLN A 135 0.54 7.28 30.02
N THR A 136 -0.23 7.78 30.99
CA THR A 136 -1.20 6.98 31.75
C THR A 136 -2.62 7.06 31.20
N SER A 137 -2.84 7.88 30.16
CA SER A 137 -4.15 8.10 29.55
C SER A 137 -4.01 8.25 28.03
N PHE A 138 -4.67 7.34 27.30
CA PHE A 138 -4.72 7.30 25.85
C PHE A 138 -6.15 7.59 25.41
N PRO A 139 -6.39 8.62 24.60
CA PRO A 139 -7.70 8.89 24.02
C PRO A 139 -8.05 7.85 22.96
N ASN A 140 -9.34 7.53 22.76
CA ASN A 140 -9.75 6.74 21.62
C ASN A 140 -9.48 7.49 20.31
N GLN A 141 -9.14 6.74 19.27
CA GLN A 141 -9.17 7.21 17.89
C GLN A 141 -10.63 7.30 17.40
N PRO A 142 -10.92 8.05 16.30
CA PRO A 142 -12.27 8.08 15.77
C PRO A 142 -12.70 6.66 15.36
N ARG A 143 -13.87 6.23 15.81
CA ARG A 143 -14.44 4.91 15.51
C ARG A 143 -15.78 5.09 14.81
N SER A 144 -16.10 4.20 13.88
CA SER A 144 -17.41 4.20 13.23
C SER A 144 -17.79 2.82 12.72
N ARG A 145 -19.10 2.58 12.59
CA ARG A 145 -19.65 1.39 11.93
C ARG A 145 -20.94 1.75 11.19
N THR A 146 -21.15 1.08 10.06
CA THR A 146 -22.38 1.22 9.28
C THR A 146 -23.39 0.16 9.71
N PHE A 147 -24.63 0.60 9.85
CA PHE A 147 -25.80 -0.18 10.23
C PHE A 147 -26.91 0.06 9.22
N TYR A 148 -27.84 -0.88 9.13
CA TYR A 148 -29.05 -0.76 8.35
C TYR A 148 -30.23 -0.93 9.28
N LYS A 149 -31.35 -0.26 8.99
CA LYS A 149 -32.58 -0.46 9.72
C LYS A 149 -33.01 -1.92 9.57
N ASN A 150 -33.28 -2.61 10.69
CA ASN A 150 -33.52 -4.05 10.71
C ASN A 150 -34.96 -4.46 11.06
N ASP A 151 -35.85 -3.48 11.25
CA ASP A 151 -37.28 -3.63 11.49
C ASP A 151 -38.12 -3.29 10.23
N CYS A 152 -37.51 -3.43 9.04
CA CYS A 152 -38.24 -3.29 7.77
C CYS A 152 -39.03 -4.57 7.45
N GLY A 153 -40.23 -4.40 6.88
CA GLY A 153 -41.05 -5.52 6.40
C GLY A 153 -40.48 -6.18 5.14
N PRO A 154 -41.00 -7.35 4.74
CA PRO A 154 -40.55 -8.05 3.54
C PRO A 154 -40.60 -7.16 2.29
N GLY A 155 -39.52 -7.14 1.51
CA GLY A 155 -39.39 -6.31 0.30
C GLY A 155 -39.00 -4.85 0.56
N PHE A 156 -38.67 -4.49 1.80
CA PHE A 156 -38.19 -3.14 2.15
C PHE A 156 -36.82 -3.21 2.83
N GLU A 157 -35.98 -2.23 2.54
CA GLU A 157 -34.65 -2.03 3.15
C GLU A 157 -34.43 -0.54 3.40
N SER A 158 -33.36 -0.15 4.11
CA SER A 158 -33.03 1.27 4.31
C SER A 158 -31.70 1.66 3.68
N ASP A 159 -31.48 2.96 3.53
CA ASP A 159 -30.14 3.50 3.32
C ASP A 159 -29.22 3.17 4.51
N PRO A 160 -27.89 3.04 4.28
CA PRO A 160 -26.92 2.82 5.36
C PRO A 160 -26.91 3.98 6.35
N TYR A 161 -26.78 3.70 7.63
CA TYR A 161 -26.56 4.66 8.71
C TYR A 161 -25.19 4.45 9.33
N THR A 162 -24.35 5.48 9.34
CA THR A 162 -23.03 5.42 9.97
C THR A 162 -23.11 6.03 11.36
N TYR A 163 -22.92 5.20 12.39
CA TYR A 163 -22.73 5.66 13.76
C TYR A 163 -21.24 5.91 13.98
N SER A 164 -20.88 7.07 14.50
CA SER A 164 -19.50 7.47 14.73
C SER A 164 -19.28 7.98 16.14
N VAL A 165 -18.19 7.55 16.76
CA VAL A 165 -17.66 8.09 18.01
C VAL A 165 -16.41 8.91 17.67
N PRO A 166 -16.40 10.24 17.92
CA PRO A 166 -15.24 11.09 17.67
C PRO A 166 -14.02 10.69 18.51
N ALA A 167 -12.85 11.17 18.09
CA ALA A 167 -11.61 10.97 18.83
C ALA A 167 -11.67 11.65 20.21
N GLY A 168 -11.07 11.02 21.22
CA GLY A 168 -10.94 11.58 22.57
C GLY A 168 -12.21 11.59 23.43
N GLN A 169 -13.31 11.00 22.95
CA GLN A 169 -14.52 10.81 23.77
C GLN A 169 -14.30 9.86 24.95
N TYR A 170 -13.45 8.83 24.77
CA TYR A 170 -13.04 7.87 25.79
C TYR A 170 -11.54 7.95 26.02
N THR A 171 -11.13 7.72 27.26
CA THR A 171 -9.72 7.58 27.63
C THR A 171 -9.50 6.29 28.43
N ALA A 172 -8.33 5.67 28.28
CA ALA A 172 -7.97 4.46 29.01
C ALA A 172 -6.43 4.34 29.18
N SER A 173 -5.98 3.34 29.94
CA SER A 173 -4.56 3.07 30.17
C SER A 173 -3.80 2.56 28.95
N THR A 174 -4.51 2.16 27.89
CA THR A 174 -3.93 1.81 26.59
C THR A 174 -4.82 2.29 25.45
N GLN A 175 -4.23 2.49 24.28
CA GLN A 175 -4.96 2.86 23.07
C GLN A 175 -6.05 1.83 22.71
N ALA A 176 -5.75 0.54 22.83
CA ALA A 176 -6.67 -0.55 22.52
C ALA A 176 -7.90 -0.54 23.44
N ALA A 177 -7.69 -0.31 24.74
CA ALA A 177 -8.78 -0.22 25.71
C ALA A 177 -9.69 0.99 25.43
N ALA A 178 -9.12 2.16 25.11
CA ALA A 178 -9.91 3.34 24.78
C ALA A 178 -10.74 3.12 23.50
N ASN A 179 -10.15 2.50 22.47
CA ASN A 179 -10.87 2.14 21.25
C ASN A 179 -11.97 1.10 21.51
N ALA A 180 -11.74 0.12 22.40
CA ALA A 180 -12.73 -0.88 22.76
C ALA A 180 -13.97 -0.27 23.45
N LEU A 181 -13.80 0.79 24.26
CA LEU A 181 -14.92 1.53 24.84
C LEU A 181 -15.78 2.21 23.77
N ALA A 182 -15.14 2.89 22.81
CA ALA A 182 -15.82 3.49 21.67
C ALA A 182 -16.54 2.44 20.80
N ASP A 183 -15.91 1.29 20.54
CA ASP A 183 -16.51 0.19 19.77
C ASP A 183 -17.68 -0.48 20.53
N ALA A 184 -17.62 -0.53 21.86
CA ALA A 184 -18.70 -1.03 22.71
C ALA A 184 -19.92 -0.10 22.64
N GLU A 185 -19.74 1.22 22.68
CA GLU A 185 -20.82 2.18 22.48
C GLU A 185 -21.48 2.02 21.11
N ILE A 186 -20.67 1.99 20.05
CA ILE A 186 -21.15 1.75 18.68
C ILE A 186 -21.97 0.47 18.62
N THR A 187 -21.52 -0.58 19.31
CA THR A 187 -22.22 -1.87 19.35
C THR A 187 -23.53 -1.81 20.12
N ALA A 188 -23.59 -1.10 21.24
CA ALA A 188 -24.79 -0.95 22.05
C ALA A 188 -25.84 -0.06 21.37
N ASN A 189 -25.42 1.02 20.70
CA ASN A 189 -26.32 2.09 20.27
C ASN A 189 -26.57 2.12 18.76
N GLY A 190 -25.65 1.58 17.95
CA GLY A 190 -25.66 1.80 16.51
C GLY A 190 -26.90 1.25 15.78
N GLN A 191 -27.41 0.09 16.20
CA GLN A 191 -28.63 -0.46 15.62
C GLN A 191 -29.88 0.35 15.96
N ASN A 192 -30.01 0.76 17.23
CA ASN A 192 -31.14 1.61 17.68
C ASN A 192 -31.12 2.95 16.95
N ALA A 193 -29.94 3.55 16.77
CA ALA A 193 -29.78 4.79 16.02
C ALA A 193 -30.15 4.61 14.54
N ALA A 194 -29.75 3.52 13.89
CA ALA A 194 -30.17 3.22 12.53
C ALA A 194 -31.70 3.06 12.43
N ASN A 195 -32.32 2.35 13.37
CA ASN A 195 -33.77 2.17 13.40
C ASN A 195 -34.53 3.49 13.61
N ALA A 196 -33.98 4.43 14.38
CA ALA A 196 -34.59 5.74 14.62
C ALA A 196 -34.39 6.74 13.47
N ASN A 197 -33.25 6.68 12.76
CA ASN A 197 -32.85 7.72 11.81
C ASN A 197 -33.00 7.33 10.33
N ARG A 198 -33.35 6.08 10.04
CA ARG A 198 -33.57 5.60 8.67
C ARG A 198 -35.01 5.22 8.42
N THR A 199 -35.41 5.32 7.16
CA THR A 199 -36.73 4.92 6.68
C THR A 199 -36.61 3.67 5.82
N CYS A 200 -37.62 2.81 5.91
CA CYS A 200 -37.73 1.64 5.04
C CYS A 200 -38.25 2.10 3.67
N LYS A 201 -37.56 1.67 2.62
CA LYS A 201 -37.84 1.94 1.21
C LYS A 201 -38.04 0.62 0.50
N GLN A 202 -39.00 0.58 -0.42
CA GLN A 202 -39.27 -0.60 -1.21
C GLN A 202 -38.06 -0.93 -2.09
N VAL A 203 -37.66 -2.19 -2.10
CA VAL A 203 -36.58 -2.70 -2.93
C VAL A 203 -37.15 -3.18 -4.26
N TYR A 204 -36.51 -2.75 -5.34
CA TYR A 204 -36.78 -3.19 -6.70
C TYR A 204 -35.59 -3.96 -7.22
N TYR A 205 -35.89 -4.94 -8.08
CA TYR A 205 -34.90 -5.81 -8.70
C TYR A 205 -34.88 -5.58 -10.20
N ASN A 206 -33.71 -5.73 -10.82
CA ASN A 206 -33.62 -5.62 -12.27
C ASN A 206 -34.41 -6.73 -12.97
N THR A 207 -34.94 -6.42 -14.13
CA THR A 207 -35.41 -7.41 -15.09
C THR A 207 -34.24 -8.02 -15.86
N ILE A 208 -34.45 -9.19 -16.48
CA ILE A 208 -33.43 -9.81 -17.33
C ILE A 208 -33.08 -8.88 -18.50
N THR A 209 -31.79 -8.73 -18.77
CA THR A 209 -31.30 -7.94 -19.91
C THR A 209 -30.09 -8.61 -20.54
N SER A 210 -29.92 -8.44 -21.84
CA SER A 210 -28.83 -9.05 -22.60
C SER A 210 -28.41 -8.17 -23.76
N ALA A 211 -27.14 -8.23 -24.11
CA ALA A 211 -26.61 -7.58 -25.31
C ALA A 211 -25.57 -8.47 -26.00
N SER A 212 -25.46 -8.30 -27.32
CA SER A 212 -24.52 -9.01 -28.16
C SER A 212 -23.24 -8.22 -28.30
N TYR A 213 -22.11 -8.87 -28.06
CA TYR A 213 -20.77 -8.29 -28.14
C TYR A 213 -19.92 -9.12 -29.08
N THR A 214 -19.35 -8.47 -30.09
CA THR A 214 -18.43 -9.13 -31.02
C THR A 214 -17.02 -9.06 -30.47
N LYS A 215 -16.32 -10.19 -30.44
CA LYS A 215 -14.91 -10.24 -30.03
C LYS A 215 -14.09 -9.28 -30.90
N ASN A 216 -13.29 -8.41 -30.29
CA ASN A 216 -12.55 -7.38 -31.02
C ASN A 216 -11.02 -7.55 -30.94
N THR A 217 -10.56 -8.69 -30.42
CA THR A 217 -9.13 -9.02 -30.29
C THR A 217 -8.67 -10.05 -31.34
N CYS A 218 -9.43 -10.23 -32.43
CA CYS A 218 -9.00 -11.09 -33.54
C CYS A 218 -7.99 -10.35 -34.42
N GLY A 219 -6.95 -11.05 -34.87
CA GLY A 219 -5.97 -10.51 -35.82
C GLY A 219 -6.54 -10.34 -37.24
N SER A 220 -5.79 -9.68 -38.12
CA SER A 220 -6.16 -9.57 -39.54
C SER A 220 -6.37 -10.95 -40.17
N GLY A 221 -7.38 -11.05 -41.03
CA GLY A 221 -7.72 -12.30 -41.73
C GLY A 221 -8.56 -13.27 -40.88
N TYR A 222 -9.14 -12.82 -39.76
CA TYR A 222 -10.05 -13.60 -38.93
C TYR A 222 -11.41 -12.89 -38.75
N ILE A 223 -12.47 -13.69 -38.78
CA ILE A 223 -13.83 -13.33 -38.42
C ILE A 223 -14.02 -13.62 -36.93
N ALA A 224 -14.46 -12.61 -36.18
CA ALA A 224 -14.80 -12.73 -34.78
C ALA A 224 -16.19 -13.34 -34.57
N SER A 225 -16.36 -14.17 -33.54
CA SER A 225 -17.68 -14.55 -33.07
C SER A 225 -18.36 -13.41 -32.30
N THR A 226 -19.69 -13.48 -32.25
CA THR A 226 -20.53 -12.61 -31.43
C THR A 226 -21.08 -13.44 -30.27
N GLU A 227 -20.82 -12.98 -29.05
CA GLU A 227 -21.27 -13.62 -27.82
C GLU A 227 -22.42 -12.81 -27.21
N VAL A 228 -23.39 -13.48 -26.61
CA VAL A 228 -24.48 -12.83 -25.86
C VAL A 228 -24.15 -12.83 -24.38
N TYR A 229 -23.97 -11.64 -23.80
CA TYR A 229 -23.80 -11.47 -22.37
C TYR A 229 -25.16 -11.13 -21.74
N THR A 230 -25.56 -11.89 -20.72
CA THR A 230 -26.88 -11.80 -20.09
C THR A 230 -26.73 -11.52 -18.61
N VAL A 231 -27.39 -10.47 -18.14
CA VAL A 231 -27.60 -10.21 -16.72
C VAL A 231 -28.99 -10.74 -16.36
N LEU A 232 -29.04 -11.77 -15.51
CA LEU A 232 -30.28 -12.39 -15.09
C LEU A 232 -31.13 -11.43 -14.25
N ALA A 233 -32.43 -11.67 -14.21
CA ALA A 233 -33.32 -10.95 -13.30
C ALA A 233 -32.91 -11.16 -11.84
N ASN A 234 -33.16 -10.17 -10.99
CA ASN A 234 -32.82 -10.18 -9.55
C ASN A 234 -31.30 -10.21 -9.23
N THR A 235 -30.44 -9.89 -10.18
CA THR A 235 -28.99 -9.76 -9.96
C THR A 235 -28.66 -8.46 -9.20
N TYR A 236 -29.32 -7.37 -9.58
CA TYR A 236 -29.13 -6.03 -9.05
C TYR A 236 -30.39 -5.53 -8.34
N LYS A 237 -30.19 -4.80 -7.25
CA LYS A 237 -31.27 -4.14 -6.50
C LYS A 237 -31.05 -2.63 -6.34
N ALA A 238 -32.15 -1.90 -6.24
CA ALA A 238 -32.17 -0.45 -5.97
C ALA A 238 -33.51 -0.03 -5.33
N PHE A 239 -33.67 1.26 -5.03
CA PHE A 239 -34.92 1.81 -4.46
C PHE A 239 -35.90 2.32 -5.53
N SER A 240 -35.58 2.10 -6.80
CA SER A 240 -36.49 2.26 -7.93
C SER A 240 -36.20 1.21 -9.00
N GLN A 241 -37.22 0.87 -9.79
CA GLN A 241 -37.08 -0.08 -10.90
C GLN A 241 -36.03 0.40 -11.90
N ALA A 242 -36.09 1.67 -12.31
CA ALA A 242 -35.17 2.26 -13.29
C ALA A 242 -33.71 2.20 -12.85
N GLU A 243 -33.40 2.44 -11.57
CA GLU A 243 -32.03 2.34 -11.06
C GLU A 243 -31.52 0.89 -11.03
N ALA A 244 -32.38 -0.07 -10.70
CA ALA A 244 -32.00 -1.49 -10.70
C ALA A 244 -31.68 -1.96 -12.14
N ASP A 245 -32.53 -1.60 -13.10
CA ASP A 245 -32.34 -1.89 -14.52
C ASP A 245 -31.12 -1.15 -15.11
N LEU A 246 -30.86 0.09 -14.66
CA LEU A 246 -29.67 0.84 -15.05
C LEU A 246 -28.38 0.16 -14.56
N LYS A 247 -28.35 -0.38 -13.33
CA LYS A 247 -27.19 -1.15 -12.84
C LYS A 247 -26.93 -2.38 -13.69
N ALA A 248 -27.98 -3.12 -14.06
CA ALA A 248 -27.85 -4.27 -14.95
C ALA A 248 -27.33 -3.85 -16.34
N THR A 249 -27.80 -2.73 -16.88
CA THR A 249 -27.33 -2.18 -18.16
C THR A 249 -25.87 -1.72 -18.07
N ASN A 250 -25.46 -1.13 -16.95
CA ASN A 250 -24.07 -0.72 -16.73
C ASN A 250 -23.13 -1.92 -16.63
N ASP A 251 -23.56 -3.04 -16.02
CA ASP A 251 -22.82 -4.31 -16.04
C ASP A 251 -22.61 -4.82 -17.46
N LEU A 252 -23.69 -4.87 -18.28
CA LEU A 252 -23.57 -5.23 -19.69
C LEU A 252 -22.49 -4.38 -20.38
N ASN A 253 -22.54 -3.06 -20.23
CA ASN A 253 -21.60 -2.14 -20.86
C ASN A 253 -20.16 -2.28 -20.34
N ALA A 254 -19.98 -2.55 -19.04
CA ALA A 254 -18.67 -2.67 -18.42
C ALA A 254 -18.00 -4.02 -18.71
N ASN A 255 -18.77 -5.10 -18.73
CA ASN A 255 -18.25 -6.47 -18.73
C ASN A 255 -18.50 -7.22 -20.05
N GLY A 256 -19.49 -6.82 -20.85
CA GLY A 256 -19.90 -7.54 -22.06
C GLY A 256 -18.79 -7.70 -23.10
N GLN A 257 -17.99 -6.65 -23.34
CA GLN A 257 -16.86 -6.75 -24.28
C GLN A 257 -15.76 -7.68 -23.77
N ASN A 258 -15.43 -7.64 -22.47
CA ASN A 258 -14.45 -8.54 -21.88
C ASN A 258 -14.92 -10.00 -21.94
N PHE A 259 -16.22 -10.23 -21.69
CA PHE A 259 -16.84 -11.53 -21.83
C PHE A 259 -16.68 -12.09 -23.26
N ALA A 260 -17.04 -11.31 -24.29
CA ALA A 260 -16.87 -11.71 -25.69
C ALA A 260 -15.40 -11.92 -26.07
N ASN A 261 -14.49 -11.12 -25.54
CA ASN A 261 -13.06 -11.29 -25.77
C ASN A 261 -12.51 -12.57 -25.10
N THR A 262 -13.09 -13.00 -23.99
CA THR A 262 -12.64 -14.21 -23.27
C THR A 262 -13.25 -15.48 -23.87
N HIS A 263 -14.54 -15.46 -24.19
CA HIS A 263 -15.29 -16.65 -24.61
C HIS A 263 -15.46 -16.77 -26.13
N GLY A 264 -15.32 -15.66 -26.85
CA GLY A 264 -15.44 -15.65 -28.30
C GLY A 264 -14.25 -16.28 -29.01
N THR A 265 -14.51 -16.72 -30.23
CA THR A 265 -13.54 -17.38 -31.12
C THR A 265 -13.15 -16.48 -32.28
N CYS A 266 -11.97 -16.73 -32.83
CA CYS A 266 -11.52 -16.13 -34.08
C CYS A 266 -11.43 -17.24 -35.12
N THR A 267 -12.29 -17.18 -36.13
CA THR A 267 -12.29 -18.13 -37.25
C THR A 267 -11.65 -17.48 -38.45
N GLU A 268 -10.71 -18.14 -39.11
CA GLU A 268 -10.01 -17.57 -40.26
C GLU A 268 -11.01 -17.18 -41.38
N ASP A 269 -10.94 -15.94 -41.87
CA ASP A 269 -11.77 -15.46 -42.97
C ASP A 269 -11.24 -16.02 -44.28
N ARG A 270 -11.82 -17.12 -44.75
CA ARG A 270 -11.38 -17.80 -45.98
C ARG A 270 -12.36 -17.59 -47.12
N ARG A 271 -11.84 -17.40 -48.32
CA ARG A 271 -12.55 -17.57 -49.61
C ARG A 271 -12.25 -18.95 -50.17
N ARG A 272 -13.28 -19.58 -50.71
CA ARG A 272 -13.20 -20.88 -51.39
C ARG A 272 -13.10 -20.65 -52.89
N TYR A 273 -12.09 -21.24 -53.51
CA TYR A 273 -11.88 -21.26 -54.95
C TYR A 273 -11.99 -22.69 -55.47
N ARG A 274 -12.59 -22.84 -56.66
CA ARG A 274 -12.51 -24.10 -57.42
C ARG A 274 -11.17 -24.15 -58.13
N VAL A 275 -10.53 -25.31 -58.09
CA VAL A 275 -9.21 -25.52 -58.70
C VAL A 275 -9.18 -26.81 -59.50
N ASN A 276 -8.30 -26.87 -60.50
CA ASN A 276 -7.97 -28.11 -61.18
C ASN A 276 -6.53 -28.51 -60.85
N LEU A 277 -6.33 -29.76 -60.43
CA LEU A 277 -5.04 -30.34 -60.08
C LEU A 277 -4.35 -30.87 -61.33
N ARG A 278 -3.04 -30.62 -61.48
CA ARG A 278 -2.24 -31.09 -62.62
C ARG A 278 -0.94 -31.75 -62.13
N PRO A 279 -0.83 -33.10 -62.17
CA PRO A 279 0.34 -33.80 -61.63
C PRO A 279 1.59 -33.74 -62.53
N THR A 280 1.41 -33.60 -63.85
CA THR A 280 2.47 -33.88 -64.84
C THR A 280 2.88 -32.68 -65.69
N SER A 281 1.99 -31.72 -65.94
CA SER A 281 2.31 -30.49 -66.69
C SER A 281 1.39 -29.33 -66.32
N PRO A 282 1.92 -28.18 -65.86
CA PRO A 282 1.12 -27.06 -65.40
C PRO A 282 0.34 -26.37 -66.53
N CYS A 283 0.72 -26.49 -67.80
CA CYS A 283 0.16 -25.70 -68.89
C CYS A 283 -0.75 -26.46 -69.88
N THR A 284 -0.87 -27.79 -69.77
CA THR A 284 -1.66 -28.62 -70.73
C THR A 284 -2.93 -29.17 -70.11
N SER A 285 -3.96 -29.47 -70.92
CA SER A 285 -5.31 -29.86 -70.46
C SER A 285 -5.50 -31.36 -70.19
N SER A 286 -4.48 -32.20 -70.44
CA SER A 286 -4.53 -33.63 -70.12
C SER A 286 -4.34 -33.83 -68.62
N ASP A 287 -5.26 -34.57 -67.99
CA ASP A 287 -5.23 -35.03 -66.58
C ASP A 287 -5.69 -34.04 -65.50
N GLU A 288 -6.74 -33.24 -65.76
CA GLU A 288 -7.35 -32.35 -64.75
C GLU A 288 -8.24 -33.10 -63.75
N ILE A 289 -7.97 -32.94 -62.45
CA ILE A 289 -8.87 -33.37 -61.36
C ILE A 289 -9.44 -32.13 -60.67
N SER A 290 -10.75 -31.99 -60.54
CA SER A 290 -11.37 -30.86 -59.84
C SER A 290 -11.28 -30.99 -58.32
N GLY A 291 -10.96 -29.89 -57.65
CA GLY A 291 -10.92 -29.77 -56.20
C GLY A 291 -11.25 -28.36 -55.71
N PHE A 292 -11.06 -28.13 -54.42
CA PHE A 292 -11.21 -26.81 -53.81
C PHE A 292 -9.89 -26.38 -53.19
N VAL A 293 -9.64 -25.07 -53.15
CA VAL A 293 -8.60 -24.45 -52.34
C VAL A 293 -9.23 -23.34 -51.53
N TRP A 294 -8.86 -23.25 -50.25
CA TRP A 294 -9.27 -22.18 -49.35
C TRP A 294 -8.11 -21.22 -49.13
N ILE A 295 -8.35 -19.93 -49.32
CA ILE A 295 -7.33 -18.87 -49.19
C ILE A 295 -7.91 -17.78 -48.28
N ARG A 296 -7.09 -17.17 -47.40
CA ARG A 296 -7.55 -16.03 -46.60
C ARG A 296 -8.03 -14.86 -47.48
N ARG A 297 -9.10 -14.21 -47.05
CA ARG A 297 -9.79 -13.16 -47.81
C ARG A 297 -9.01 -11.85 -47.92
N ASP A 298 -8.23 -11.52 -46.89
CA ASP A 298 -7.43 -10.28 -46.80
C ASP A 298 -6.14 -10.33 -47.62
N LEU A 299 -5.87 -11.45 -48.31
CA LEU A 299 -4.69 -11.60 -49.15
C LEU A 299 -4.92 -11.03 -50.55
N ASP A 300 -4.07 -10.09 -50.93
CA ASP A 300 -3.88 -9.71 -52.33
C ASP A 300 -3.13 -10.83 -53.05
N LEU A 301 -3.84 -11.53 -53.94
CA LEU A 301 -3.26 -12.60 -54.73
C LEU A 301 -2.08 -12.07 -55.58
N ASN A 302 -1.95 -10.77 -55.85
CA ASN A 302 -0.86 -10.26 -56.69
C ASN A 302 0.52 -10.16 -55.98
N ASN A 303 0.60 -10.39 -54.66
CA ASN A 303 1.82 -10.21 -53.86
C ASN A 303 2.19 -11.42 -52.95
N ILE A 304 2.08 -12.65 -53.48
CA ILE A 304 2.23 -13.91 -52.72
C ILE A 304 3.66 -14.16 -52.16
N TYR A 305 4.70 -13.48 -52.65
CA TYR A 305 6.11 -13.83 -52.35
C TYR A 305 6.63 -13.41 -50.96
N SER A 306 5.87 -12.68 -50.14
CA SER A 306 6.34 -12.22 -48.83
C SER A 306 5.96 -13.11 -47.64
N GLN A 307 5.15 -14.15 -47.83
CA GLN A 307 4.72 -15.01 -46.72
C GLN A 307 4.67 -16.49 -47.12
N GLY A 308 5.68 -17.26 -46.70
CA GLY A 308 5.63 -18.73 -46.66
C GLY A 308 4.61 -19.27 -45.64
N ALA A 309 3.40 -18.71 -45.60
CA ALA A 309 2.40 -18.91 -44.54
C ALA A 309 1.01 -19.33 -45.07
N ILE A 310 0.84 -19.55 -46.39
CA ILE A 310 -0.47 -19.86 -46.97
C ILE A 310 -0.61 -21.37 -47.13
N ILE A 311 -1.46 -21.99 -46.30
CA ILE A 311 -1.78 -23.42 -46.37
C ILE A 311 -2.96 -23.62 -47.32
N ALA A 312 -2.79 -24.44 -48.35
CA ALA A 312 -3.87 -24.88 -49.23
C ALA A 312 -4.56 -26.12 -48.64
N TYR A 313 -5.88 -26.20 -48.80
CA TYR A 313 -6.68 -27.33 -48.32
C TYR A 313 -7.60 -27.85 -49.42
N THR A 314 -7.65 -29.17 -49.63
CA THR A 314 -8.41 -29.83 -50.72
C THR A 314 -9.84 -30.19 -50.36
N SER A 315 -10.14 -30.34 -49.06
CA SER A 315 -11.48 -30.68 -48.58
C SER A 315 -12.46 -29.49 -48.70
N ALA A 316 -13.73 -29.78 -48.96
CA ALA A 316 -14.80 -28.79 -48.96
C ALA A 316 -14.98 -28.07 -47.60
N THR A 317 -14.42 -28.62 -46.51
CA THR A 317 -14.45 -28.06 -45.15
C THR A 317 -13.11 -27.42 -44.73
N GLY A 318 -12.08 -27.44 -45.59
CA GLY A 318 -10.77 -26.85 -45.29
C GLY A 318 -9.98 -27.55 -44.17
N SER A 319 -10.24 -28.84 -43.93
CA SER A 319 -9.63 -29.67 -42.87
C SER A 319 -8.49 -30.57 -43.35
N THR A 320 -8.39 -30.85 -44.65
CA THR A 320 -7.33 -31.67 -45.24
C THR A 320 -6.39 -30.80 -46.06
N THR A 321 -5.10 -30.77 -45.71
CA THR A 321 -4.09 -30.01 -46.47
C THR A 321 -3.94 -30.57 -47.87
N ALA A 322 -3.65 -29.67 -48.81
CA ALA A 322 -3.33 -30.02 -50.18
C ALA A 322 -2.01 -30.79 -50.23
N ALA A 323 -1.97 -31.86 -51.03
CA ALA A 323 -0.74 -32.60 -51.28
C ALA A 323 0.26 -31.71 -52.06
N GLU A 324 1.54 -32.06 -52.00
CA GLU A 324 2.56 -31.40 -52.82
C GLU A 324 2.21 -31.48 -54.32
N GLY A 325 2.30 -30.36 -55.04
CA GLY A 325 1.99 -30.30 -56.46
C GLY A 325 1.52 -28.95 -56.98
N SER A 326 1.10 -28.92 -58.25
CA SER A 326 0.66 -27.70 -58.95
C SER A 326 -0.87 -27.61 -59.05
N TYR A 327 -1.43 -26.45 -58.67
CA TYR A 327 -2.87 -26.19 -58.56
C TYR A 327 -3.27 -25.01 -59.43
N LYS A 328 -4.13 -25.25 -60.43
CA LYS A 328 -4.64 -24.23 -61.34
C LYS A 328 -5.90 -23.56 -60.78
N ILE A 329 -5.87 -22.24 -60.60
CA ILE A 329 -7.02 -21.42 -60.20
C ILE A 329 -7.39 -20.50 -61.37
N LEU A 330 -8.67 -20.51 -61.72
CA LEU A 330 -9.27 -19.54 -62.63
C LEU A 330 -9.70 -18.33 -61.80
N TYR A 331 -9.26 -17.15 -62.19
CA TYR A 331 -9.72 -15.88 -61.60
C TYR A 331 -10.15 -14.92 -62.69
N GLU A 332 -11.14 -14.09 -62.40
CA GLU A 332 -11.53 -12.99 -63.31
C GLU A 332 -10.57 -11.82 -63.11
N ILE A 333 -10.02 -11.31 -64.21
CA ILE A 333 -9.21 -10.09 -64.22
C ILE A 333 -10.17 -8.91 -64.14
N THR A 334 -10.13 -8.21 -63.01
CA THR A 334 -11.11 -7.19 -62.63
C THR A 334 -11.22 -6.02 -63.62
N ASP A 335 -10.18 -5.78 -64.42
CA ASP A 335 -10.13 -4.62 -65.31
C ASP A 335 -10.78 -4.86 -66.68
N ASN A 336 -10.84 -6.12 -67.15
CA ASN A 336 -11.26 -6.46 -68.53
C ASN A 336 -12.30 -7.59 -68.65
N GLY A 337 -12.65 -8.26 -67.54
CA GLY A 337 -13.53 -9.44 -67.57
C GLY A 337 -12.90 -10.71 -68.18
N GLU A 338 -11.61 -10.68 -68.51
CA GLU A 338 -10.87 -11.83 -69.01
C GLU A 338 -10.57 -12.83 -67.88
N GLN A 339 -10.69 -14.13 -68.14
CA GLN A 339 -10.29 -15.17 -67.19
C GLN A 339 -8.78 -15.38 -67.24
N GLY A 340 -8.09 -15.03 -66.16
CA GLY A 340 -6.70 -15.32 -65.94
C GLY A 340 -6.50 -16.72 -65.34
N VAL A 341 -5.43 -17.40 -65.76
CA VAL A 341 -5.00 -18.67 -65.18
C VAL A 341 -3.80 -18.44 -64.28
N ARG A 342 -3.93 -18.79 -63.00
CA ARG A 342 -2.82 -18.79 -62.05
C ARG A 342 -2.57 -20.18 -61.52
N ILE A 343 -1.31 -20.59 -61.49
CA ILE A 343 -0.89 -21.89 -60.99
C ILE A 343 -0.10 -21.69 -59.72
N PHE A 344 -0.53 -22.31 -58.63
CA PHE A 344 0.18 -22.29 -57.35
C PHE A 344 0.90 -23.62 -57.15
N ASN A 345 2.15 -23.57 -56.69
CA ASN A 345 2.86 -24.76 -56.26
C ASN A 345 2.78 -24.88 -54.75
N VAL A 346 2.30 -26.03 -54.29
CA VAL A 346 2.15 -26.39 -52.88
C VAL A 346 3.27 -27.36 -52.52
N ASN A 347 3.97 -27.13 -51.41
CA ASN A 347 5.02 -28.02 -50.91
C ASN A 347 4.45 -29.20 -50.10
N SER A 348 5.32 -30.12 -49.68
CA SER A 348 4.97 -31.30 -48.85
C SER A 348 4.26 -30.99 -47.53
N SER A 349 4.37 -29.75 -47.03
CA SER A 349 3.71 -29.28 -45.80
C SER A 349 2.37 -28.57 -46.08
N GLY A 350 1.91 -28.55 -47.33
CA GLY A 350 0.65 -27.92 -47.72
C GLY A 350 0.75 -26.40 -47.95
N TYR A 351 1.95 -25.82 -47.91
CA TYR A 351 2.15 -24.38 -48.12
C TYR A 351 2.39 -24.03 -49.58
N ILE A 352 1.77 -22.93 -50.03
CA ILE A 352 2.06 -22.32 -51.33
C ILE A 352 3.47 -21.69 -51.27
N ASN A 353 4.37 -22.11 -52.16
CA ASN A 353 5.76 -21.62 -52.18
C ASN A 353 6.08 -20.71 -53.39
N ASN A 354 5.37 -20.83 -54.50
CA ASN A 354 5.46 -19.93 -55.65
C ASN A 354 4.18 -20.00 -56.51
N TYR A 355 4.06 -19.13 -57.50
CA TYR A 355 3.03 -19.23 -58.53
C TYR A 355 3.54 -18.88 -59.93
N THR A 356 2.87 -19.39 -60.95
CA THR A 356 3.12 -19.07 -62.36
C THR A 356 1.84 -18.53 -62.98
N LEU A 357 1.94 -17.43 -63.73
CA LEU A 357 0.86 -16.95 -64.57
C LEU A 357 0.93 -17.69 -65.90
N CYS A 358 -0.19 -18.25 -66.33
CA CYS A 358 -0.34 -18.73 -67.70
C CYS A 358 -1.14 -17.69 -68.46
N SER A 359 -0.54 -17.10 -69.50
CA SER A 359 -1.29 -16.47 -70.57
C SER A 359 -2.13 -17.56 -71.26
N ASN A 360 -3.40 -17.25 -71.55
CA ASN A 360 -4.21 -18.08 -72.43
C ASN A 360 -3.55 -18.25 -73.79
#